data_AF-A0A9W8FBZ7-F1
#
_entry.id   AF-A0A9W8FBZ7-F1
#
_cell.length_a   1.000
_cell.length_b   1.000
_cell.length_c   1.000
_cell.angle_alpha   90.00
_cell.angle_beta   90.00
_cell.angle_gamma   90.00
#
_symmetry.space_group_name_H-M   'P 1'
#
loop_
_entity.id
_entity.type
_entity.pdbx_description
1 polymer ?
#
loop_
_entity_poly.entity_id
_entity_poly.type
_entity_poly.pdbx_seq_one_letter_code
_entity_poly.pdbx_strand_id
1 'polypeptide(L)'
;MILTVISALGFVAFQAYGRQTLCRQQLLPVDHSIRPYCSGAVTVYSFVQAHYWDIGFLRYYTPNQIPNFALAAPMVVLSACGLWTYTASDPVRAVSLGSRRRTEEDSDGPSCRTLLASAYLGDSLLPHMYLWALLLCVAVTTMHVQMITRFFSSVPAVFWYAAHVVCGSGRRSGSMWRRAVVWYFAGYGLAGVVLFSNFFPPA
;
A
#
# COMPACT_ATOMS: atom_id res chain seq x y z
N MET A 1 12.50 -16.44 8.66
CA MET A 1 12.86 -15.97 10.02
C MET A 1 14.09 -15.06 10.03
N ILE A 2 15.19 -15.39 9.33
CA ILE A 2 16.39 -14.51 9.31
C ILE A 2 16.07 -13.15 8.65
N LEU A 3 15.43 -13.14 7.49
CA LEU A 3 15.07 -11.91 6.77
C LEU A 3 14.12 -10.99 7.57
N THR A 4 13.18 -11.58 8.33
CA THR A 4 12.25 -10.82 9.18
C THR A 4 12.95 -10.19 10.38
N VAL A 5 13.97 -10.86 10.93
CA VAL A 5 14.79 -10.29 12.01
C VAL A 5 15.65 -9.14 11.48
N ILE A 6 16.25 -9.30 10.30
CA ILE A 6 17.05 -8.24 9.67
C ILE A 6 16.19 -6.99 9.38
N SER A 7 14.99 -7.15 8.85
CA SER A 7 14.10 -6.00 8.58
C SER A 7 13.60 -5.33 9.86
N ALA A 8 13.25 -6.11 10.89
CA ALA A 8 12.82 -5.58 12.18
C ALA A 8 13.96 -4.87 12.93
N LEU A 9 15.20 -5.35 12.81
CA LEU A 9 16.37 -4.78 13.46
C LEU A 9 16.59 -3.32 13.06
N GLY A 10 16.41 -2.98 11.78
CA GLY A 10 16.53 -1.60 11.31
C GLY A 10 15.53 -0.65 11.99
N PHE A 11 14.28 -1.07 12.13
CA PHE A 11 13.26 -0.29 12.84
C PHE A 11 13.58 -0.16 14.33
N VAL A 12 13.95 -1.26 14.99
CA VAL A 12 14.31 -1.24 16.43
C VAL A 12 15.53 -0.36 16.68
N ALA A 13 16.56 -0.46 15.84
CA ALA A 13 17.77 0.36 15.93
C ALA A 13 17.46 1.85 15.75
N PHE A 14 16.64 2.21 14.75
CA PHE A 14 16.20 3.58 14.53
C PHE A 14 15.46 4.15 15.74
N GLN A 15 14.52 3.38 16.31
CA GLN A 15 13.72 3.81 17.45
C GLN A 15 14.57 3.95 18.72
N ALA A 16 15.52 3.02 18.95
CA ALA A 16 16.46 3.08 20.06
C ALA A 16 17.41 4.29 19.93
N TYR A 17 18.01 4.49 18.75
CA TYR A 17 18.89 5.61 18.47
C TYR A 17 18.18 6.96 18.60
N GLY A 18 16.96 7.07 18.06
CA GLY A 18 16.13 8.27 18.17
C GLY A 18 15.80 8.60 19.62
N ARG A 19 15.42 7.60 20.42
CA ARG A 19 15.15 7.79 21.86
C ARG A 19 16.41 8.22 22.61
N GLN A 20 17.54 7.56 22.38
CA GLN A 20 18.80 7.91 23.05
C GLN A 20 19.24 9.33 22.72
N THR A 21 19.21 9.72 21.46
CA THR A 21 19.68 11.04 21.01
C THR A 21 18.75 12.16 21.48
N LEU A 22 17.44 12.04 21.23
CA LEU A 22 16.47 13.09 21.53
C LEU A 22 16.25 13.28 23.04
N CYS A 23 16.28 12.19 23.82
CA CYS A 23 16.13 12.29 25.28
C CYS A 23 17.41 12.74 25.97
N ARG A 24 18.60 12.48 25.38
CA ARG A 24 19.88 13.01 25.88
C ARG A 24 20.06 14.49 25.56
N GLN A 25 19.50 14.96 24.44
CA GLN A 25 19.50 16.38 24.04
C GLN A 25 18.55 17.27 24.84
N GLN A 26 17.80 16.73 25.79
CA GLN A 26 16.81 17.46 26.60
C GLN A 26 17.43 18.35 27.71
N LEU A 27 18.70 18.76 27.54
CA LEU A 27 19.44 19.71 28.39
C LEU A 27 19.31 21.18 27.93
N LEU A 28 18.43 21.50 26.98
CA LEU A 28 18.16 22.89 26.57
C LEU A 28 16.90 23.44 27.26
N PRO A 29 16.98 24.63 27.89
CA PRO A 29 15.97 25.15 28.80
C PRO A 29 14.86 25.87 28.02
N VAL A 30 14.04 25.12 27.28
CA VAL A 30 12.78 25.63 26.76
C VAL A 30 11.73 24.54 26.91
N ASP A 31 11.03 24.61 28.04
CA ASP A 31 9.76 23.94 28.36
C ASP A 31 9.82 22.59 29.10
N HIS A 32 9.23 22.57 30.30
CA HIS A 32 9.45 21.63 31.41
C HIS A 32 8.67 20.30 31.31
N SER A 33 8.30 19.86 30.11
CA SER A 33 7.58 18.58 29.94
C SER A 33 8.49 17.51 29.31
N ILE A 34 8.79 16.46 30.09
CA ILE A 34 9.46 15.27 29.56
C ILE A 34 8.58 14.69 28.46
N ARG A 35 9.14 14.56 27.26
CA ARG A 35 8.42 14.02 26.11
C ARG A 35 8.01 12.57 26.40
N PRO A 36 6.77 12.15 26.06
CA PRO A 36 6.24 10.85 26.49
C PRO A 36 7.04 9.65 25.96
N TYR A 37 7.70 9.79 24.80
CA TYR A 37 8.60 8.75 24.28
C TYR A 37 9.88 8.55 25.08
N CYS A 38 10.28 9.52 25.92
CA CYS A 38 11.42 9.37 26.83
C CYS A 38 11.09 8.50 28.04
N SER A 39 9.84 8.57 28.53
CA SER A 39 9.33 7.68 29.58
C SER A 39 9.06 6.25 29.10
N GLY A 40 8.98 6.04 27.78
CA GLY A 40 8.68 4.73 27.17
C GLY A 40 7.19 4.46 26.95
N ALA A 41 6.30 5.41 27.28
CA ALA A 41 4.85 5.28 27.07
C ALA A 41 4.46 5.13 25.59
N VAL A 42 5.22 5.76 24.69
CA VAL A 42 5.03 5.69 23.23
C VAL A 42 6.37 5.61 22.51
N THR A 43 6.38 5.13 21.27
CA THR A 43 7.60 5.19 20.44
C THR A 43 7.81 6.61 19.91
N VAL A 44 9.06 6.95 19.55
CA VAL A 44 9.39 8.25 18.94
C VAL A 44 8.57 8.45 17.66
N TYR A 45 8.54 7.44 16.79
CA TYR A 45 7.77 7.51 15.55
C TYR A 45 6.26 7.70 15.77
N SER A 46 5.65 6.94 16.69
CA SER A 46 4.21 7.08 16.99
C SER A 46 3.86 8.46 17.54
N PHE A 47 4.74 9.05 18.36
CA PHE A 47 4.57 10.43 18.83
C PHE A 47 4.63 11.43 17.67
N VAL A 48 5.60 11.29 16.77
CA VAL A 48 5.74 12.19 15.61
C VAL A 48 4.53 12.09 14.68
N GLN A 49 4.08 10.87 14.39
CA GLN A 49 2.89 10.62 13.58
C GLN A 49 1.65 11.32 14.14
N ALA A 50 1.40 11.19 15.45
CA ALA A 50 0.23 11.78 16.07
C ALA A 50 0.36 13.30 16.26
N HIS A 51 1.52 13.79 16.73
CA HIS A 51 1.70 15.18 17.14
C HIS A 51 1.99 16.13 15.99
N TYR A 52 2.81 15.71 15.01
CA TYR A 52 3.23 16.58 13.90
C TYR A 52 2.52 16.27 12.60
N TRP A 53 2.18 15.01 12.35
CA TRP A 53 1.52 14.62 11.10
C TRP A 53 0.00 14.50 11.22
N ASP A 54 -0.54 14.60 12.45
CA ASP A 54 -1.97 14.46 12.74
C ASP A 54 -2.56 13.14 12.21
N ILE A 55 -1.76 12.07 12.22
CA ILE A 55 -2.13 10.74 11.73
C ILE A 55 -2.76 9.95 12.89
N GLY A 56 -3.90 9.32 12.61
CA GLY A 56 -4.64 8.50 13.56
C GLY A 56 -5.82 7.80 12.88
N PHE A 57 -6.45 6.86 13.58
CA PHE A 57 -7.60 6.14 13.03
C PHE A 57 -8.74 7.09 12.66
N LEU A 58 -9.05 7.17 11.36
CA LEU A 58 -10.06 7.99 10.72
C LEU A 58 -9.96 9.51 10.96
N ARG A 59 -8.82 9.98 11.48
CA ARG A 59 -8.60 11.39 11.82
C ARG A 59 -8.58 12.31 10.58
N TYR A 60 -8.26 11.74 9.42
CA TYR A 60 -8.17 12.46 8.14
C TYR A 60 -9.51 12.71 7.45
N TYR A 61 -10.60 12.07 7.89
CA TYR A 61 -11.92 12.14 7.23
C TYR A 61 -12.64 13.46 7.54
N THR A 62 -12.16 14.54 6.94
CA THR A 62 -12.77 15.87 7.03
C THR A 62 -13.21 16.35 5.63
N PRO A 63 -14.28 17.17 5.52
CA PRO A 63 -14.77 17.65 4.22
C PRO A 63 -13.71 18.42 3.41
N ASN A 64 -12.79 19.08 4.09
CA ASN A 64 -11.70 19.83 3.45
C ASN A 64 -10.75 18.92 2.66
N GLN A 65 -10.73 17.62 2.92
CA GLN A 65 -9.83 16.66 2.27
C GLN A 65 -10.47 15.97 1.05
N ILE A 66 -11.71 16.29 0.70
CA ILE A 66 -12.41 15.68 -0.46
C ILE A 66 -11.57 15.70 -1.75
N PRO A 67 -10.86 16.78 -2.13
CA PRO A 67 -9.99 16.77 -3.31
C PRO A 67 -8.89 15.70 -3.25
N ASN A 68 -8.32 15.47 -2.07
CA ASN A 68 -7.27 14.47 -1.86
C ASN A 68 -7.82 13.05 -1.94
N PHE A 69 -9.04 12.81 -1.45
CA PHE A 69 -9.73 11.53 -1.66
C PHE A 69 -10.02 11.28 -3.14
N ALA A 70 -10.41 12.30 -3.90
CA ALA A 70 -10.65 12.16 -5.34
C ALA A 70 -9.36 11.80 -6.09
N LEU A 71 -8.22 12.39 -5.72
CA LEU A 71 -6.91 12.06 -6.30
C LEU A 71 -6.49 10.61 -5.99
N ALA A 72 -6.75 10.14 -4.78
CA ALA A 72 -6.39 8.79 -4.35
C ALA A 72 -7.35 7.70 -4.81
N ALA A 73 -8.58 8.06 -5.18
CA ALA A 73 -9.65 7.14 -5.55
C ALA A 73 -9.26 6.11 -6.63
N PRO A 74 -8.56 6.46 -7.73
CA PRO A 74 -8.20 5.49 -8.76
C PRO A 74 -7.38 4.32 -8.20
N MET A 75 -6.42 4.59 -7.32
CA MET A 75 -5.62 3.52 -6.70
C MET A 75 -6.38 2.73 -5.65
N VAL A 76 -7.22 3.39 -4.85
CA VAL A 76 -8.08 2.71 -3.88
C VAL A 76 -9.05 1.77 -4.60
N VAL A 77 -9.72 2.23 -5.66
CA VAL A 77 -10.67 1.43 -6.44
C VAL A 77 -9.96 0.29 -7.16
N LEU A 78 -8.84 0.56 -7.85
CA LEU A 78 -8.05 -0.49 -8.52
C LEU A 78 -7.65 -1.59 -7.53
N SER A 79 -7.26 -1.20 -6.31
CA SER A 79 -6.82 -2.13 -5.29
C SER A 79 -7.96 -2.89 -4.63
N ALA A 80 -9.08 -2.22 -4.35
CA ALA A 80 -10.28 -2.86 -3.85
C ALA A 80 -10.82 -3.87 -4.86
N CYS A 81 -10.85 -3.53 -6.16
CA CYS A 81 -11.25 -4.46 -7.22
C CYS A 81 -10.27 -5.64 -7.34
N GLY A 82 -8.96 -5.40 -7.26
CA GLY A 82 -7.95 -6.46 -7.32
C GLY A 82 -8.08 -7.47 -6.19
N LEU A 83 -8.17 -6.98 -4.96
CA LEU A 83 -8.39 -7.81 -3.77
C LEU A 83 -9.74 -8.53 -3.85
N TRP A 84 -10.81 -7.84 -4.25
CA TRP A 84 -12.14 -8.44 -4.40
C TRP A 84 -12.16 -9.57 -5.41
N THR A 85 -11.58 -9.36 -6.60
CA THR A 85 -11.52 -10.41 -7.63
C THR A 85 -10.73 -11.63 -7.16
N TYR A 86 -9.66 -11.43 -6.38
CA TYR A 86 -8.91 -12.52 -5.76
C TYR A 86 -9.77 -13.28 -4.74
N THR A 87 -10.38 -12.58 -3.78
CA THR A 87 -11.20 -13.20 -2.72
C THR A 87 -12.48 -13.83 -3.25
N ALA A 88 -13.09 -13.27 -4.29
CA ALA A 88 -14.29 -13.82 -4.91
C ALA A 88 -14.01 -15.05 -5.77
N SER A 89 -12.81 -15.18 -6.32
CA SER A 89 -12.43 -16.34 -7.14
C SER A 89 -12.17 -17.58 -6.30
N ASP A 90 -11.62 -17.44 -5.09
CA ASP A 90 -11.36 -18.55 -4.18
C ASP A 90 -11.45 -18.11 -2.70
N PRO A 91 -12.68 -17.96 -2.15
CA PRO A 91 -12.89 -17.46 -0.79
C PRO A 91 -12.39 -18.45 0.28
N VAL A 92 -12.46 -19.76 -0.01
CA VAL A 92 -11.99 -20.80 0.90
C VAL A 92 -10.47 -20.73 1.05
N ARG A 93 -9.74 -20.45 -0.03
CA ARG A 93 -8.28 -20.28 0.03
C ARG A 93 -7.85 -18.97 0.66
N ALA A 94 -8.57 -17.88 0.40
CA ALA A 94 -8.35 -16.58 1.05
C ALA A 94 -8.52 -16.66 2.57
N VAL A 95 -9.41 -17.52 3.07
CA VAL A 95 -9.61 -17.76 4.51
C VAL A 95 -8.66 -18.82 5.06
N SER A 96 -8.32 -19.86 4.28
CA SER A 96 -7.44 -20.96 4.73
C SER A 96 -5.94 -20.67 4.63
N LEU A 97 -5.53 -19.41 4.41
CA LEU A 97 -4.12 -18.96 4.38
C LEU A 97 -3.23 -19.77 3.40
N GLY A 98 -3.81 -20.35 2.35
CA GLY A 98 -3.09 -21.22 1.42
C GLY A 98 -2.84 -22.65 1.89
N SER A 99 -3.54 -23.11 2.94
CA SER A 99 -3.41 -24.49 3.43
C SER A 99 -3.85 -25.56 2.43
N ARG A 100 -4.54 -25.19 1.35
CA ARG A 100 -5.01 -26.11 0.31
C ARG A 100 -4.34 -25.79 -1.02
N ARG A 101 -3.50 -26.72 -1.50
CA ARG A 101 -2.85 -26.66 -2.82
C ARG A 101 -3.88 -26.83 -3.93
N ARG A 102 -3.73 -26.06 -5.00
CA ARG A 102 -4.54 -26.19 -6.23
C ARG A 102 -4.01 -27.36 -7.05
N THR A 103 -4.91 -28.23 -7.51
CA THR A 103 -4.60 -29.21 -8.56
C THR A 103 -4.54 -28.46 -9.89
N GLU A 104 -3.40 -28.50 -10.58
CA GLU A 104 -3.25 -27.94 -11.92
C GLU A 104 -4.12 -28.76 -12.89
N GLU A 105 -5.20 -28.17 -13.41
CA GLU A 105 -5.92 -28.73 -14.55
C GLU A 105 -5.21 -28.28 -15.83
N ASP A 106 -4.67 -29.27 -16.55
CA ASP A 106 -3.98 -29.14 -17.82
C ASP A 106 -4.97 -28.72 -18.90
N SER A 107 -4.80 -27.52 -19.46
CA SER A 107 -5.62 -27.04 -20.58
C SER A 107 -4.80 -26.13 -21.49
N ASP A 108 -4.51 -26.70 -22.66
CA ASP A 108 -4.20 -26.14 -23.98
C ASP A 108 -3.57 -24.74 -24.06
N GLY A 109 -2.29 -24.70 -24.46
CA GLY A 109 -1.53 -23.53 -24.97
C GLY A 109 -1.41 -22.29 -24.05
N PRO A 110 -0.20 -21.82 -23.68
CA PRO A 110 -0.08 -20.68 -22.77
C PRO A 110 -0.46 -19.37 -23.47
N SER A 111 -1.70 -18.92 -23.28
CA SER A 111 -2.09 -17.53 -23.53
C SER A 111 -1.51 -16.62 -22.45
N CYS A 112 -1.24 -15.34 -22.76
CA CYS A 112 -0.85 -14.31 -21.78
C CYS A 112 -1.79 -14.28 -20.56
N ARG A 113 -3.08 -14.60 -20.76
CA ARG A 113 -4.08 -14.77 -19.70
C ARG A 113 -3.77 -15.93 -18.76
N THR A 114 -3.40 -17.10 -19.28
CA THR A 114 -3.12 -18.30 -18.49
C THR A 114 -1.86 -18.12 -17.64
N LEU A 115 -0.82 -17.49 -18.21
CA LEU A 115 0.41 -17.13 -17.49
C LEU A 115 0.16 -16.12 -16.36
N LEU A 116 -0.60 -15.05 -16.62
CA LEU A 116 -0.91 -14.04 -15.61
C LEU A 116 -1.89 -14.53 -14.56
N ALA A 117 -2.90 -15.33 -14.93
CA ALA A 117 -3.84 -15.93 -13.99
C ALA A 117 -3.14 -16.98 -13.10
N SER A 118 -2.24 -17.78 -13.66
CA SER A 118 -1.38 -18.70 -12.91
C SER A 118 -0.46 -17.95 -11.95
N ALA A 119 0.18 -16.86 -12.41
CA ALA A 119 1.01 -16.02 -11.56
C ALA A 119 0.21 -15.34 -10.43
N TYR A 120 -0.98 -14.80 -10.73
CA TYR A 120 -1.85 -14.10 -9.77
C TYR A 120 -2.47 -15.04 -8.72
N LEU A 121 -2.73 -16.30 -9.10
CA LEU A 121 -3.34 -17.31 -8.23
C LEU A 121 -2.32 -18.30 -7.64
N GLY A 122 -1.02 -18.10 -7.85
CA GLY A 122 0.04 -18.96 -7.33
C GLY A 122 0.16 -18.93 -5.81
N ASP A 123 0.56 -20.05 -5.20
CA ASP A 123 0.72 -20.18 -3.73
C ASP A 123 1.76 -19.19 -3.17
N SER A 124 2.81 -18.90 -3.94
CA SER A 124 3.85 -17.93 -3.57
C SER A 124 3.38 -16.47 -3.52
N LEU A 125 2.20 -16.18 -4.09
CA LEU A 125 1.66 -14.82 -4.15
C LEU A 125 0.75 -14.46 -2.98
N LEU A 126 0.26 -15.44 -2.22
CA LEU A 126 -0.61 -15.24 -1.06
C LEU A 126 -0.07 -14.19 -0.06
N PRO A 127 1.23 -14.24 0.35
CA PRO A 127 1.77 -13.25 1.28
C PRO A 127 1.70 -11.81 0.72
N HIS A 128 1.85 -11.65 -0.59
CA HIS A 128 1.77 -10.34 -1.25
C HIS A 128 0.33 -9.82 -1.27
N MET A 129 -0.68 -10.69 -1.40
CA MET A 129 -2.09 -10.32 -1.32
C MET A 129 -2.48 -9.86 0.08
N TYR A 130 -2.04 -10.58 1.13
CA TYR A 130 -2.28 -10.16 2.51
C TYR A 130 -1.56 -8.86 2.85
N LEU A 131 -0.31 -8.71 2.41
CA LEU A 131 0.42 -7.46 2.56
C LEU A 131 -0.35 -6.33 1.88
N TRP A 132 -0.77 -6.51 0.62
CA TRP A 132 -1.52 -5.49 -0.11
C TRP A 132 -2.83 -5.12 0.59
N ALA A 133 -3.59 -6.09 1.10
CA ALA A 133 -4.82 -5.85 1.86
C ALA A 133 -4.56 -5.09 3.16
N LEU A 134 -3.53 -5.48 3.92
CA LEU A 134 -3.13 -4.80 5.14
C LEU A 134 -2.71 -3.35 4.85
N LEU A 135 -1.87 -3.15 3.83
CA LEU A 135 -1.41 -1.82 3.43
C LEU A 135 -2.56 -0.94 2.93
N LEU A 136 -3.56 -1.49 2.23
CA LEU A 136 -4.77 -0.76 1.85
C LEU A 136 -5.60 -0.35 3.06
N CYS A 137 -5.80 -1.27 4.01
CA CYS A 137 -6.50 -0.97 5.24
C CYS A 137 -5.79 0.16 6.00
N VAL A 138 -4.47 0.07 6.20
CA VAL A 138 -3.67 1.09 6.87
C VAL A 138 -3.70 2.43 6.13
N ALA A 139 -3.56 2.41 4.80
CA ALA A 139 -3.55 3.62 3.97
C ALA A 139 -4.88 4.38 4.01
N VAL A 140 -6.00 3.67 4.05
CA VAL A 140 -7.34 4.25 4.06
C VAL A 140 -7.79 4.66 5.46
N THR A 141 -7.33 3.97 6.51
CA THR A 141 -7.81 4.19 7.89
C THR A 141 -6.92 5.09 8.72
N THR A 142 -5.61 5.00 8.57
CA THR A 142 -4.68 5.69 9.48
C THR A 142 -3.83 6.74 8.79
N MET A 143 -3.44 6.52 7.54
CA MET A 143 -2.59 7.45 6.78
C MET A 143 -3.40 8.53 6.06
N HIS A 144 -2.69 9.58 5.64
CA HIS A 144 -3.21 10.54 4.68
C HIS A 144 -3.39 9.85 3.32
N VAL A 145 -4.65 9.74 2.88
CA VAL A 145 -5.05 8.89 1.75
C VAL A 145 -4.38 9.31 0.43
N GLN A 146 -4.00 10.59 0.29
CA GLN A 146 -3.24 11.11 -0.85
C GLN A 146 -1.92 10.36 -1.12
N MET A 147 -1.24 9.86 -0.09
CA MET A 147 0.08 9.21 -0.24
C MET A 147 -0.01 7.77 -0.76
N ILE A 148 -1.22 7.25 -1.03
CA ILE A 148 -1.44 5.86 -1.41
C ILE A 148 -0.72 5.50 -2.72
N THR A 149 -0.69 6.41 -3.69
CA THR A 149 -0.06 6.24 -5.01
C THR A 149 1.43 5.96 -4.86
N ARG A 150 2.11 6.76 -4.05
CA ARG A 150 3.53 6.60 -3.73
C ARG A 150 3.77 5.32 -2.93
N PHE A 151 2.93 5.04 -1.94
CA PHE A 151 3.10 3.87 -1.08
C PHE A 151 2.92 2.56 -1.86
N PHE A 152 1.95 2.52 -2.78
CA PHE A 152 1.59 1.33 -3.55
C PHE A 152 2.54 1.07 -4.72
N SER A 153 3.42 2.02 -5.06
CA SER A 153 4.51 1.78 -6.01
C SER A 153 5.44 0.64 -5.58
N SER A 154 5.54 0.37 -4.27
CA SER A 154 6.31 -0.72 -3.68
C SER A 154 5.56 -2.06 -3.62
N VAL A 155 4.33 -2.13 -4.15
CA VAL A 155 3.44 -3.30 -4.09
C VAL A 155 3.25 -3.88 -5.50
N PRO A 156 4.04 -4.91 -5.90
CA PRO A 156 3.94 -5.52 -7.24
C PRO A 156 2.54 -6.06 -7.60
N ALA A 157 1.78 -6.50 -6.59
CA ALA A 157 0.44 -7.07 -6.77
C ALA A 157 -0.56 -6.12 -7.45
N VAL A 158 -0.47 -4.82 -7.17
CA VAL A 158 -1.30 -3.78 -7.80
C VAL A 158 -1.06 -3.78 -9.31
N PHE A 159 0.20 -3.84 -9.73
CA PHE A 159 0.59 -3.79 -11.13
C PHE A 159 0.27 -5.10 -11.86
N TRP A 160 0.40 -6.25 -11.21
CA TRP A 160 -0.04 -7.53 -11.77
C TRP A 160 -1.55 -7.55 -12.02
N TYR A 161 -2.35 -7.00 -11.10
CA TYR A 161 -3.78 -6.85 -11.32
C TYR A 161 -4.09 -5.87 -12.46
N ALA A 162 -3.39 -4.73 -12.52
CA ALA A 162 -3.53 -3.78 -13.61
C ALA A 162 -3.23 -4.42 -14.98
N ALA A 163 -2.16 -5.21 -15.07
CA ALA A 163 -1.81 -5.96 -16.27
C ALA A 163 -2.89 -7.00 -16.63
N HIS A 164 -3.41 -7.74 -15.64
CA HIS A 164 -4.51 -8.69 -15.83
C HIS A 164 -5.77 -8.00 -16.41
N VAL A 165 -6.11 -6.81 -15.92
CA VAL A 165 -7.21 -5.99 -16.45
C VAL A 165 -6.96 -5.56 -17.91
N VAL A 166 -5.72 -5.18 -18.23
CA VAL A 166 -5.36 -4.73 -19.59
C VAL A 166 -5.34 -5.88 -20.60
N CYS A 167 -4.82 -7.04 -20.20
CA CYS A 167 -4.73 -8.25 -21.02
C CYS A 167 -6.06 -9.04 -21.10
N GLY A 168 -7.05 -8.70 -20.29
CA GLY A 168 -8.36 -9.35 -20.29
C GLY A 168 -9.19 -9.06 -21.56
N SER A 169 -9.26 -10.01 -22.47
CA SER A 169 -10.19 -10.00 -23.62
C SER A 169 -11.51 -10.64 -23.23
N GLY A 170 -12.53 -9.86 -22.85
CA GLY A 170 -13.89 -10.40 -22.71
C GLY A 170 -14.89 -9.59 -21.88
N ARG A 171 -15.43 -8.50 -22.46
CA ARG A 171 -16.79 -7.92 -22.27
C ARG A 171 -16.75 -6.47 -22.73
N ARG A 172 -17.81 -6.00 -23.40
CA ARG A 172 -17.99 -4.61 -23.88
C ARG A 172 -17.74 -3.56 -22.77
N SER A 173 -18.02 -3.91 -21.51
CA SER A 173 -17.75 -3.13 -20.30
C SER A 173 -16.27 -3.04 -19.89
N GLY A 174 -15.44 -4.04 -20.21
CA GLY A 174 -14.00 -4.05 -19.90
C GLY A 174 -13.18 -3.07 -20.73
N SER A 175 -13.72 -2.61 -21.86
CA SER A 175 -13.05 -1.67 -22.76
C SER A 175 -12.87 -0.28 -22.14
N MET A 176 -13.81 0.17 -21.30
CA MET A 176 -13.73 1.46 -20.61
C MET A 176 -12.79 1.38 -19.41
N TRP A 177 -12.91 0.33 -18.60
CA TRP A 177 -12.04 0.11 -17.44
C TRP A 177 -10.57 -0.04 -17.83
N ARG A 178 -10.28 -0.81 -18.89
CA ARG A 178 -8.93 -0.91 -19.47
C ARG A 178 -8.39 0.46 -19.90
N ARG A 179 -9.19 1.24 -20.62
CA ARG A 179 -8.80 2.60 -21.05
C ARG A 179 -8.52 3.48 -19.84
N ALA A 180 -9.38 3.45 -18.81
CA ALA A 180 -9.21 4.23 -17.60
C ALA A 180 -7.90 3.89 -16.87
N VAL A 181 -7.59 2.60 -16.70
CA VAL A 181 -6.33 2.15 -16.06
C VAL A 181 -5.10 2.63 -16.85
N VAL A 182 -5.10 2.47 -18.17
CA VAL A 182 -3.98 2.92 -19.02
C VAL A 182 -3.81 4.44 -18.96
N TRP A 183 -4.91 5.18 -19.12
CA TRP A 183 -4.90 6.65 -19.04
C TRP A 183 -4.45 7.16 -17.67
N TYR A 184 -4.85 6.48 -16.60
CA TYR A 184 -4.43 6.81 -15.25
C TYR A 184 -2.91 6.66 -15.08
N PHE A 185 -2.33 5.50 -15.43
CA PHE A 185 -0.89 5.29 -15.28
C PHE A 185 -0.07 6.19 -16.20
N ALA A 186 -0.49 6.37 -17.46
CA ALA A 186 0.18 7.27 -18.39
C ALA A 186 0.09 8.73 -17.93
N GLY A 187 -1.10 9.17 -17.50
CA GLY A 187 -1.34 10.52 -17.01
C GLY A 187 -0.55 10.83 -15.75
N TYR A 188 -0.57 9.91 -14.76
CA TYR A 188 0.22 10.05 -13.54
C TYR A 188 1.73 10.10 -13.84
N GLY A 189 2.22 9.27 -14.76
CA GLY A 189 3.62 9.29 -15.18
C GLY A 189 4.02 10.62 -15.82
N LEU A 190 3.23 11.13 -16.78
CA LEU A 190 3.48 12.40 -17.45
C LEU A 190 3.40 13.58 -16.47
N ALA A 191 2.36 13.62 -15.64
CA ALA A 191 2.21 14.66 -14.61
C ALA A 191 3.37 14.62 -13.61
N GLY A 192 3.80 13.43 -13.21
CA GLY A 192 4.95 13.23 -12.32
C GLY A 192 6.24 13.80 -12.91
N VAL A 193 6.50 13.58 -14.20
CA VAL A 193 7.67 14.16 -14.88
C VAL A 193 7.61 15.69 -14.86
N VAL A 194 6.47 16.28 -15.24
CA VAL A 194 6.31 17.73 -15.28
C VAL A 194 6.46 18.35 -13.88
N LEU A 195 5.81 17.79 -12.87
CA LEU A 195 5.90 18.28 -11.49
C LEU A 195 7.32 18.17 -10.95
N PHE A 196 7.99 17.03 -11.17
CA PHE A 196 9.35 16.81 -10.73
C PHE A 196 10.34 17.77 -11.40
N SER A 197 10.20 18.02 -12.70
CA SER A 197 11.00 19.01 -13.43
C SER A 197 10.81 20.44 -12.90
N ASN A 198 9.69 20.73 -12.26
CA ASN A 198 9.39 22.02 -11.63
C ASN A 198 9.62 22.02 -10.11
N PHE A 199 10.32 21.03 -9.56
CA PHE A 199 10.60 20.87 -8.12
C PHE A 199 9.35 20.75 -7.23
N PHE A 200 8.19 20.40 -7.81
CA PHE A 200 7.01 20.08 -7.03
C PHE A 200 7.05 18.61 -6.58
N PRO A 201 6.67 18.31 -5.33
CA PRO A 201 6.56 16.93 -4.89
C PRO A 201 5.42 16.26 -5.68
N PRO A 202 5.66 15.13 -6.36
CA PRO A 202 4.57 14.33 -6.90
C PRO A 202 3.77 13.78 -5.72
N ALA A 203 2.49 14.15 -5.65
CA ALA A 203 1.56 13.69 -4.62
C ALA A 203 1.26 12.19 -4.76
#